data_AF-A0A072PBK9-F1
#
_entry.id   AF-A0A072PBK9-F1
#
_cell.length_a   1.000
_cell.length_b   1.000
_cell.length_c   1.000
_cell.angle_alpha   90.00
_cell.angle_beta   90.00
_cell.angle_gamma   90.00
#
_symmetry.space_group_name_H-M   'P 1'
#
loop_
_entity.id
_entity.type
_entity.pdbx_description
1 polymer ?
#
loop_
_entity_poly.entity_id
_entity_poly.type
_entity_poly.pdbx_seq_one_letter_code
_entity_poly.pdbx_strand_id
1 'polypeptide(L)'
;MRDKILEYAMPVDGLQLIGDFLASDLQVWGSTPWELMGLEIGPKFAKKWWFMIEDGMILTTNHWRSQRGEPLLALTFLCTS
;
A
#
# COMPACT_ATOMS: atom_id res chain seq x y z
N MET A 1 -5.90 -5.00 4.22
CA MET A 1 -5.45 -5.43 2.88
C MET A 1 -5.82 -6.88 2.55
N ARG A 2 -5.47 -7.85 3.42
CA ARG A 2 -5.76 -9.29 3.21
C ARG A 2 -7.24 -9.56 2.93
N ASP A 3 -8.11 -9.01 3.76
CA ASP A 3 -9.55 -9.28 3.65
C ASP A 3 -10.13 -8.64 2.37
N LYS A 4 -9.66 -7.44 1.98
CA LYS A 4 -10.02 -6.81 0.69
C LYS A 4 -9.58 -7.63 -0.53
N ILE A 5 -8.44 -8.32 -0.47
CA ILE A 5 -8.00 -9.23 -1.54
C ILE A 5 -8.94 -10.44 -1.67
N LEU A 6 -9.47 -10.93 -0.54
CA LEU A 6 -10.40 -12.06 -0.50
C LEU A 6 -11.84 -11.64 -0.85
N GLU A 7 -12.23 -10.41 -0.52
CA GLU A 7 -13.57 -9.85 -0.72
C GLU A 7 -13.79 -9.40 -2.18
N TYR A 8 -12.76 -8.84 -2.83
CA TYR A 8 -12.79 -8.52 -4.26
C TYR A 8 -12.47 -9.75 -5.12
N ALA A 9 -13.41 -10.69 -5.20
CA ALA A 9 -13.45 -11.79 -6.18
C ALA A 9 -13.83 -11.30 -7.61
N MET A 10 -13.31 -10.15 -8.03
CA MET A 10 -13.43 -9.57 -9.39
C MET A 10 -12.01 -9.45 -9.98
N PRO A 11 -11.80 -9.31 -11.31
CA PRO A 11 -10.54 -9.66 -11.97
C PRO A 11 -9.44 -8.63 -11.68
N VAL A 12 -8.94 -8.64 -10.45
CA VAL A 12 -7.59 -8.19 -10.15
C VAL A 12 -6.71 -9.15 -10.94
N ASP A 13 -6.07 -8.63 -11.98
CA ASP A 13 -5.02 -9.37 -12.66
C ASP A 13 -3.93 -9.63 -11.62
N GLY A 14 -3.98 -10.82 -11.02
CA GLY A 14 -3.10 -11.21 -9.93
C GLY A 14 -1.64 -11.18 -10.35
N LEU A 15 -1.37 -11.43 -11.64
CA LEU A 15 -0.03 -11.30 -12.22
C LEU A 15 0.43 -9.84 -12.24
N GLN A 16 -0.46 -8.92 -12.58
CA GLN A 16 -0.15 -7.49 -12.53
C GLN A 16 0.00 -6.98 -11.09
N LEU A 17 -0.83 -7.45 -10.16
CA LEU A 17 -0.71 -7.13 -8.73
C LEU A 17 0.64 -7.62 -8.18
N ILE A 18 0.99 -8.90 -8.43
CA ILE A 18 2.28 -9.47 -8.03
C ILE A 18 3.43 -8.71 -8.69
N GLY A 19 3.30 -8.35 -9.96
CA GLY A 19 4.27 -7.52 -10.67
C GLY A 19 4.51 -6.17 -9.99
N ASP A 20 3.45 -5.45 -9.62
CA ASP A 20 3.55 -4.17 -8.92
C ASP A 20 4.07 -4.31 -7.48
N PHE A 21 3.75 -5.42 -6.81
CA PHE A 21 4.34 -5.79 -5.51
C PHE A 21 5.86 -6.00 -5.61
N LEU A 22 6.32 -6.63 -6.69
CA LEU A 22 7.74 -6.91 -6.93
C LEU A 22 8.50 -5.72 -7.54
N ALA A 23 7.80 -4.73 -8.09
CA ALA A 23 8.36 -3.58 -8.81
C ALA A 23 9.06 -2.53 -7.91
N SER A 24 9.45 -2.88 -6.68
CA SER A 24 10.19 -2.05 -5.71
C SER A 24 9.45 -0.82 -5.17
N ASP A 25 8.15 -0.65 -5.47
CA ASP A 25 7.32 0.42 -4.91
C ASP A 25 6.58 -0.05 -3.64
N LEU A 26 7.02 -1.16 -3.06
CA LEU A 26 6.53 -1.74 -1.82
C LEU A 26 7.72 -2.23 -1.00
N GLN A 27 7.77 -1.85 0.27
CA GLN A 27 8.85 -2.25 1.18
C GLN A 27 8.28 -3.04 2.35
N VAL A 28 8.81 -4.23 2.59
CA VAL A 28 8.40 -5.07 3.71
C VAL A 28 9.40 -4.87 4.85
N TRP A 29 8.93 -4.31 5.96
CA TRP A 29 9.70 -4.06 7.19
C TRP A 29 9.51 -5.16 8.23
N GLY A 30 8.45 -5.97 8.11
CA GLY A 30 8.10 -7.03 9.04
C GLY A 30 8.61 -8.42 8.64
N SER A 31 8.35 -9.41 9.50
CA SER A 31 8.63 -10.81 9.17
C SER A 31 7.60 -11.36 8.19
N THR A 32 6.41 -10.75 8.14
CA THR A 32 5.40 -11.06 7.15
C THR A 32 4.78 -9.79 6.56
N PRO A 33 4.41 -9.79 5.27
CA PRO A 33 3.77 -8.64 4.61
C PRO A 33 2.34 -8.36 5.11
N TRP A 34 1.81 -9.21 5.99
CA TRP A 34 0.45 -9.09 6.55
C TRP A 34 0.42 -8.35 7.88
N GLU A 35 1.58 -8.00 8.45
CA GLU A 35 1.65 -7.22 9.66
C GLU A 35 1.24 -5.77 9.37
N LEU A 36 0.38 -5.20 10.23
CA LEU A 36 -0.12 -3.83 10.09
C LEU A 36 1.01 -2.80 9.92
N MET A 37 2.13 -3.00 10.60
CA MET A 37 3.34 -2.17 10.52
C MET A 37 4.43 -2.72 9.59
N GLY A 38 4.22 -3.91 9.01
CA GLY A 38 5.23 -4.62 8.27
C GLY A 38 5.37 -4.18 6.81
N LEU A 39 4.60 -3.19 6.37
CA LEU A 39 4.51 -2.83 4.96
C LEU A 39 4.52 -1.31 4.78
N GLU A 40 5.36 -0.84 3.88
CA GLU A 40 5.43 0.55 3.43
C GLU A 40 5.04 0.60 1.95
N ILE A 41 4.08 1.47 1.65
CA ILE A 41 3.52 1.62 0.30
C ILE A 41 4.14 2.83 -0.40
N GLY A 42 4.64 2.62 -1.60
CA GLY A 42 5.11 3.67 -2.49
C GLY A 42 3.97 4.43 -3.19
N PRO A 43 4.25 5.65 -3.68
CA PRO A 43 3.23 6.51 -4.26
C PRO A 43 2.62 5.98 -5.57
N LYS A 44 3.34 5.19 -6.37
CA LYS A 44 2.78 4.63 -7.63
C LYS A 44 1.84 3.48 -7.31
N PHE A 45 2.21 2.63 -6.36
CA PHE A 45 1.34 1.58 -5.84
C PHE A 45 0.09 2.21 -5.21
N ALA A 46 0.25 3.24 -4.37
CA ALA A 46 -0.87 3.91 -3.74
C ALA A 46 -1.84 4.56 -4.72
N LYS A 47 -1.34 5.09 -5.84
CA LYS A 47 -2.20 5.66 -6.88
C LYS A 47 -2.99 4.60 -7.65
N LYS A 48 -2.36 3.46 -7.96
CA LYS A 48 -2.98 2.39 -8.77
C LYS A 48 -3.91 1.51 -7.96
N TRP A 49 -3.55 1.22 -6.71
CA TRP A 49 -4.22 0.27 -5.82
C TRP A 49 -4.86 0.96 -4.60
N TRP A 50 -5.24 2.23 -4.72
CA TRP A 50 -5.77 3.04 -3.61
C TRP A 50 -6.95 2.38 -2.87
N PHE A 51 -7.80 1.65 -3.59
CA PHE A 51 -8.97 0.97 -3.03
C PHE A 51 -8.61 -0.22 -2.12
N MET A 52 -7.42 -0.80 -2.28
CA MET A 52 -6.89 -1.87 -1.41
C MET A 52 -6.25 -1.34 -0.13
N ILE A 53 -5.92 -0.05 -0.10
CA ILE A 53 -5.26 0.58 1.03
C ILE A 53 -6.27 0.86 2.14
N GLU A 54 -5.83 0.66 3.37
CA GLU A 54 -6.56 0.99 4.59
C GLU A 54 -5.83 2.12 5.31
N ASP A 55 -6.56 2.93 6.09
CA ASP A 55 -5.98 4.08 6.79
C ASP A 55 -4.80 3.70 7.68
N GLY A 56 -4.84 2.50 8.29
CA GLY A 56 -3.74 1.95 9.08
C GLY A 56 -2.44 1.77 8.28
N MET A 57 -2.51 1.47 6.99
CA MET A 57 -1.33 1.28 6.13
C MET A 57 -0.66 2.60 5.75
N ILE A 58 -1.44 3.68 5.64
CA ILE A 58 -0.89 5.02 5.40
C ILE A 58 -0.18 5.53 6.65
N LEU A 59 -0.74 5.29 7.83
CA LEU A 59 -0.09 5.64 9.09
C LEU A 59 1.27 4.93 9.24
N THR A 60 1.35 3.65 8.89
CA THR A 60 2.60 2.88 9.00
C THR A 60 3.60 3.22 7.91
N THR A 61 3.14 3.47 6.68
CA THR A 61 3.98 4.05 5.62
C THR A 61 4.59 5.37 6.07
N ASN A 62 3.78 6.28 6.61
CA ASN A 62 4.22 7.58 7.10
C ASN A 62 5.15 7.48 8.30
N HIS A 63 4.95 6.49 9.16
CA HIS A 63 5.88 6.19 10.25
C HIS A 63 7.28 5.88 9.70
N TRP A 64 7.40 4.93 8.77
CA TRP A 64 8.71 4.55 8.19
C TRP A 64 9.36 5.67 7.39
N ARG A 65 8.58 6.44 6.62
CA ARG A 65 9.08 7.61 5.89
C ARG A 65 9.58 8.71 6.83
N SER A 66 8.88 8.94 7.95
CA SER A 66 9.30 9.93 8.95
C SER A 66 10.63 9.58 9.60
N GLN A 67 10.94 8.28 9.80
CA GLN A 67 12.23 7.83 10.33
C GLN A 67 13.40 8.17 9.39
N ARG A 68 13.13 8.33 8.09
CA ARG A 68 14.13 8.67 7.07
C ARG A 68 14.11 10.14 6.64
N GLY A 69 13.25 10.96 7.25
CA GLY A 69 13.05 12.35 6.84
C GLY A 69 12.40 12.50 5.46
N GLU A 70 11.71 11.47 4.97
CA GLU A 70 10.97 11.53 3.72
C GLU A 70 9.62 12.25 3.87
N PRO A 71 9.10 12.85 2.79
CA PRO A 71 7.77 13.47 2.80
C PRO A 71 6.67 12.42 3.03
N LEU A 72 5.65 12.82 3.80
CA LEU A 72 4.50 11.98 4.10
C LEU A 72 3.73 11.63 2.81
N LEU A 73 3.30 10.39 2.72
CA LEU A 73 2.34 9.94 1.73
C LEU A 73 0.94 10.39 2.15
N ALA A 74 0.41 11.39 1.45
CA ALA A 74 -0.99 11.79 1.54
C ALA A 74 -1.76 11.15 0.38
N LEU A 75 -2.81 10.38 0.68
CA LEU A 75 -3.82 9.96 -0.30
C LEU A 75 -4.77 11.13 -0.58
N THR A 76 -4.28 12.24 -1.13
CA THR A 76 -5.11 13.40 -1.49
C THR A 76 -5.99 13.17 -2.73
N PHE A 77 -6.07 11.95 -3.25
CA PHE A 77 -6.71 11.66 -4.53
C PHE A 77 -8.22 11.34 -4.49
N LEU A 78 -8.93 11.59 -3.38
CA LEU A 78 -10.36 11.21 -3.27
C LEU A 78 -11.30 12.31 -2.78
N CYS A 79 -10.94 13.58 -2.98
CA CYS A 79 -11.90 14.66 -2.77
C CYS A 79 -11.79 15.74 -3.86
N THR A 80 -11.95 15.33 -5.12
CA THR A 80 -12.46 16.24 -6.17
C THR A 80 -13.49 15.49 -6.99
N SER A 81 -14.75 15.77 -6.64
CA SER A 81 -16.02 15.71 -7.37
C SER A 81 -16.26 14.64 -8.44
#